data_AF-A0A1S5VFS6-F1
#
_entry.id   AF-A0A1S5VFS6-F1
#
_cell.length_a   1.000
_cell.length_b   1.000
_cell.length_c   1.000
_cell.angle_alpha   90.00
_cell.angle_beta   90.00
_cell.angle_gamma   90.00
#
_symmetry.space_group_name_H-M   'P 1'
#
loop_
_entity.id
_entity.type
_entity.pdbx_description
1 polymer ?
#
loop_
_entity_poly.entity_id
_entity_poly.type
_entity_poly.pdbx_seq_one_letter_code
_entity_poly.pdbx_strand_id
1 'polypeptide(L)'
;MRGKSKNSVTSTKPISRWENDIKNSTKISRWILTMLGIWQINRHVSIIRRILADIRVLICYSLIFFLLIPCALHTFFEEKDPHRKVKLFGPVIFYSMGMMKFSFLVARRKNISDCLDHMLVDWKRNSSTEDREIMIANAKISSFIATVCTIFSYSSAIFFRLIIPLTMGKRVTANNITIRPLGSPVYRPLFTAIESPSYEIVFTTQTISALLLYAVTVGACSLAAVFVLHACGQLRIVMCRLDSYVVGAERADDILERRMAEIVELHLRVLNFIRRIERLLNEVCLIEFVASIINICLMLYYMVTEFTKAETIAVIGYCVIVISFTFNIFILCYIGELLNEQVKNVGSTAYMIDWYKLPEKNAKGLILLLAMTNYPCRITAGKMAELSYRSFSGVLKTSMGYFNLLWKIAS
;
A
#
# COMPACT_ATOMS: atom_id res chain seq x y z
N MET A 1 30.13 -23.00 -55.07
CA MET A 1 30.18 -23.02 -53.60
C MET A 1 29.09 -22.09 -53.06
N ARG A 2 27.92 -22.63 -52.69
CA ARG A 2 26.77 -21.86 -52.16
C ARG A 2 26.79 -21.90 -50.64
N GLY A 3 27.02 -20.75 -50.01
CA GLY A 3 26.91 -20.58 -48.56
C GLY A 3 25.45 -20.61 -48.10
N LYS A 4 25.14 -21.43 -47.09
CA LYS A 4 23.88 -21.41 -46.35
C LYS A 4 24.02 -20.45 -45.16
N SER A 5 23.34 -19.31 -45.21
CA SER A 5 23.04 -18.51 -44.03
C SER A 5 21.84 -19.12 -43.30
N LYS A 6 22.03 -19.57 -42.05
CA LYS A 6 20.95 -19.91 -41.12
C LYS A 6 20.52 -18.63 -40.41
N ASN A 7 19.39 -18.05 -40.81
CA ASN A 7 18.70 -17.06 -39.97
C ASN A 7 17.87 -17.79 -38.91
N SER A 8 18.33 -17.74 -37.66
CA SER A 8 17.55 -18.13 -36.49
C SER A 8 16.50 -17.06 -36.20
N VAL A 9 15.28 -17.28 -36.66
CA VAL A 9 14.11 -16.49 -36.23
C VAL A 9 13.75 -16.94 -34.82
N THR A 10 14.08 -16.12 -33.83
CA THR A 10 13.55 -16.23 -32.46
C THR A 10 12.04 -15.98 -32.51
N SER A 11 11.22 -17.04 -32.50
CA SER A 11 9.78 -16.92 -32.38
C SER A 11 9.39 -16.53 -30.95
N THR A 12 8.98 -15.28 -30.76
CA THR A 12 8.29 -14.84 -29.55
C THR A 12 6.89 -15.47 -29.55
N LYS A 13 6.66 -16.47 -28.69
CA LYS A 13 5.32 -17.05 -28.46
C LYS A 13 4.29 -15.95 -28.14
N PRO A 14 3.05 -16.02 -28.66
CA PRO A 14 2.01 -15.06 -28.31
C PRO A 14 1.72 -15.12 -26.81
N ILE A 15 1.72 -13.97 -26.16
CA ILE A 15 1.43 -13.83 -24.72
C ILE A 15 0.02 -14.37 -24.47
N SER A 16 -0.10 -15.30 -23.52
CA SER A 16 -1.40 -15.88 -23.16
C SER A 16 -2.35 -14.82 -22.59
N ARG A 17 -3.67 -14.95 -22.84
CA ARG A 17 -4.67 -13.92 -22.47
C ARG A 17 -4.65 -13.56 -20.98
N TRP A 18 -4.46 -14.55 -20.11
CA TRP A 18 -4.38 -14.37 -18.65
C TRP A 18 -3.11 -13.63 -18.20
N GLU A 19 -1.98 -13.78 -18.92
CA GLU A 19 -0.76 -13.02 -18.63
C GLU A 19 -0.96 -11.51 -18.85
N ASN A 20 -1.77 -11.14 -19.85
CA ASN A 20 -2.07 -9.73 -20.08
C ASN A 20 -2.96 -9.17 -18.97
N ASP A 21 -3.94 -9.94 -18.51
CA ASP A 21 -4.86 -9.53 -17.45
C ASP A 21 -4.12 -9.28 -16.12
N ILE A 22 -3.20 -10.18 -15.72
CA ILE A 22 -2.40 -9.97 -14.51
C ILE A 22 -1.38 -8.82 -14.65
N LYS A 23 -0.78 -8.65 -15.83
CA LYS A 23 0.12 -7.52 -16.09
C LYS A 23 -0.60 -6.18 -16.00
N ASN A 24 -1.86 -6.14 -16.42
CA ASN A 24 -2.70 -4.94 -16.34
C ASN A 24 -3.17 -4.70 -14.90
N SER A 25 -3.62 -5.73 -14.18
CA SER A 25 -4.08 -5.61 -12.79
C SER A 25 -2.99 -5.15 -11.82
N THR A 26 -1.75 -5.52 -12.11
CA THR A 26 -0.58 -5.18 -11.28
C THR A 26 0.24 -4.01 -11.83
N LYS A 27 -0.22 -3.28 -12.87
CA LYS A 27 0.60 -2.32 -13.60
C LYS A 27 1.25 -1.25 -12.70
N ILE A 28 0.45 -0.60 -11.84
CA ILE A 28 0.90 0.49 -10.97
C ILE A 28 1.80 -0.05 -9.86
N SER A 29 1.34 -1.07 -9.13
CA SER A 29 2.10 -1.68 -8.04
C SER A 29 3.44 -2.24 -8.53
N ARG A 30 3.43 -2.91 -9.70
CA ARG A 30 4.65 -3.37 -10.35
C ARG A 30 5.60 -2.25 -10.67
N TRP A 31 5.13 -1.17 -11.28
CA TRP A 31 5.99 -0.04 -11.66
C TRP A 31 6.66 0.58 -10.43
N ILE A 32 5.87 0.91 -9.39
CA ILE A 32 6.38 1.50 -8.15
C ILE A 32 7.34 0.55 -7.42
N LEU A 33 6.93 -0.70 -7.18
CA LEU A 33 7.76 -1.67 -6.45
C LEU A 33 9.01 -2.08 -7.22
N THR A 34 9.01 -2.00 -8.57
CA THR A 34 10.20 -2.22 -9.39
C THR A 34 11.20 -1.07 -9.23
N MET A 35 10.72 0.18 -9.14
CA MET A 35 11.58 1.34 -8.86
C MET A 35 12.21 1.24 -7.47
N LEU A 36 11.44 0.77 -6.49
CA LEU A 36 11.90 0.52 -5.12
C LEU A 36 12.84 -0.70 -4.98
N GLY A 37 13.02 -1.51 -6.04
CA GLY A 37 13.82 -2.73 -6.00
C GLY A 37 13.17 -3.91 -5.27
N ILE A 38 11.87 -3.84 -4.98
CA ILE A 38 11.11 -4.85 -4.22
C ILE A 38 10.44 -5.87 -5.16
N TRP A 39 10.00 -5.44 -6.34
CA TRP A 39 9.23 -6.30 -7.25
C TRP A 39 10.07 -7.42 -7.85
N GLN A 40 9.76 -8.67 -7.48
CA GLN A 40 10.36 -9.87 -8.03
C GLN A 40 9.24 -10.86 -8.34
N ILE A 41 9.12 -11.24 -9.61
CA ILE A 41 8.28 -12.36 -10.05
C ILE A 41 9.26 -13.43 -10.51
N ASN A 42 9.07 -14.67 -10.03
CA ASN A 42 9.84 -15.87 -10.34
C ASN A 42 11.09 -16.08 -9.46
N ARG A 43 11.26 -17.30 -8.91
CA ARG A 43 12.41 -17.69 -8.08
C ARG A 43 13.73 -17.79 -8.86
N HIS A 44 13.68 -17.94 -10.18
CA HIS A 44 14.86 -18.11 -11.06
C HIS A 44 15.32 -16.81 -11.73
N VAL A 45 15.31 -15.70 -11.00
CA VAL A 45 15.83 -14.42 -11.50
C VAL A 45 17.35 -14.51 -11.65
N SER A 46 17.88 -14.04 -12.78
CA SER A 46 19.33 -14.00 -13.01
C SER A 46 20.05 -13.20 -11.92
N ILE A 47 21.26 -13.62 -11.56
CA ILE A 47 22.09 -12.98 -10.50
C ILE A 47 22.19 -11.47 -10.73
N ILE A 48 22.36 -11.05 -11.99
CA ILE A 48 22.42 -9.63 -12.40
C ILE A 48 21.18 -8.85 -11.96
N ARG A 49 19.98 -9.38 -12.20
CA ARG A 49 18.73 -8.68 -11.84
C ARG A 49 18.56 -8.56 -10.32
N ARG A 50 19.05 -9.54 -9.56
CA ARG A 50 19.07 -9.47 -8.10
C ARG A 50 20.03 -8.38 -7.60
N ILE A 51 21.24 -8.33 -8.15
CA ILE A 51 22.22 -7.28 -7.83
C ILE A 51 21.65 -5.90 -8.16
N LEU A 52 21.02 -5.72 -9.33
CA LEU A 52 20.37 -4.46 -9.70
C LEU A 52 19.24 -4.07 -8.73
N ALA A 53 18.47 -5.03 -8.22
CA ALA A 53 17.43 -4.77 -7.23
C ALA A 53 18.03 -4.33 -5.88
N ASP A 54 19.09 -5.00 -5.43
CA ASP A 54 19.79 -4.64 -4.19
C ASP A 54 20.47 -3.26 -4.31
N ILE A 55 21.03 -2.91 -5.47
CA ILE A 55 21.56 -1.55 -5.75
C ILE A 55 20.45 -0.50 -5.67
N ARG A 56 19.26 -0.75 -6.25
CA ARG A 56 18.12 0.18 -6.14
C ARG A 56 17.69 0.39 -4.69
N VAL A 57 17.64 -0.68 -3.90
CA VAL A 57 17.33 -0.60 -2.46
C VAL A 57 18.37 0.24 -1.72
N LEU A 58 19.66 0.05 -2.02
CA LEU A 58 20.73 0.84 -1.43
C LEU A 58 20.59 2.33 -1.77
N ILE A 59 20.32 2.66 -3.04
CA ILE A 59 20.08 4.05 -3.47
C ILE A 59 18.88 4.65 -2.72
N CYS A 60 17.78 3.88 -2.56
CA CYS A 60 16.61 4.34 -1.81
C CYS A 60 16.95 4.66 -0.35
N TYR A 61 17.72 3.80 0.34
CA TYR A 61 18.17 4.08 1.70
C TYR A 61 19.04 5.33 1.78
N SER A 62 20.00 5.49 0.86
CA SER A 62 20.85 6.68 0.82
C SER A 62 20.05 7.97 0.68
N LEU A 63 19.03 7.98 -0.20
CA LEU A 63 18.12 9.12 -0.37
C LEU A 63 17.29 9.41 0.89
N ILE A 64 16.77 8.37 1.55
CA ILE A 64 16.01 8.53 2.80
C ILE A 64 16.91 9.05 3.92
N PHE A 65 18.14 8.54 4.07
CA PHE A 65 19.11 9.03 5.05
C PHE A 65 19.54 10.47 4.78
N PHE A 66 19.68 10.85 3.50
CA PHE A 66 19.96 12.23 3.10
C PHE A 66 18.87 13.21 3.55
N LEU A 67 17.61 12.78 3.63
CA LEU A 67 16.53 13.58 4.26
C LEU A 67 16.60 13.54 5.79
N LEU A 68 16.71 12.34 6.35
CA LEU A 68 16.51 12.12 7.78
C LEU A 68 17.65 12.72 8.61
N ILE A 69 18.92 12.46 8.26
CA ILE A 69 20.07 12.84 9.09
C ILE A 69 20.18 14.36 9.24
N PRO A 70 20.18 15.17 8.15
CA PRO A 70 20.34 16.62 8.29
C PRO A 70 19.14 17.27 8.98
N CYS A 71 17.93 16.75 8.73
CA CYS A 71 16.71 17.24 9.37
C CYS A 71 16.68 16.92 10.87
N ALA A 72 17.12 15.72 11.26
CA ALA A 72 17.24 15.34 12.66
C ALA A 72 18.30 16.18 13.38
N LEU A 73 19.50 16.30 12.81
CA LEU A 73 20.58 17.08 13.40
C LEU A 73 20.20 18.55 13.59
N HIS A 74 19.54 19.17 12.61
CA HIS A 74 19.04 20.53 12.74
C HIS A 74 18.03 20.66 13.89
N THR A 75 17.06 19.73 13.97
CA THR A 75 16.03 19.73 15.03
C THR A 75 16.63 19.57 16.43
N PHE A 76 17.63 18.72 16.59
CA PHE A 76 18.22 18.41 17.91
C PHE A 76 19.30 19.41 18.34
N PHE A 77 20.14 19.88 17.42
CA PHE A 77 21.35 20.65 17.76
C PHE A 77 21.28 22.15 17.43
N GLU A 78 20.53 22.56 16.41
CA GLU A 78 20.46 23.98 16.01
C GLU A 78 19.25 24.70 16.56
N GLU A 79 18.07 24.11 16.44
CA GLU A 79 16.87 24.77 16.92
C GLU A 79 16.90 24.82 18.45
N LYS A 80 16.56 25.96 19.04
CA LYS A 80 16.50 26.14 20.52
C LYS A 80 15.10 26.47 20.99
N ASP A 81 14.29 27.08 20.13
CA ASP A 81 12.91 27.43 20.43
C ASP A 81 12.04 26.17 20.53
N PRO A 82 11.39 25.91 21.68
CA PRO A 82 10.58 24.71 21.87
C PRO A 82 9.39 24.63 20.90
N HIS A 83 8.77 25.76 20.53
CA HIS A 83 7.64 25.77 19.60
C HIS A 83 8.09 25.42 18.18
N ARG A 84 9.25 25.94 17.75
CA ARG A 84 9.83 25.58 16.44
C ARG A 84 10.33 24.14 16.41
N LYS A 85 10.92 23.65 17.51
CA LYS A 85 11.29 22.22 17.64
C LYS A 85 10.12 21.29 17.41
N VAL A 86 8.95 21.55 18.00
CA VAL A 86 7.74 20.74 17.78
C VAL A 86 7.36 20.70 16.30
N LYS A 87 7.45 21.84 15.58
CA LYS A 87 7.20 21.88 14.14
C LYS A 87 8.16 20.98 13.35
N LEU A 88 9.42 20.95 13.75
CA LEU A 88 10.49 20.20 13.10
C LEU A 88 10.52 18.70 13.44
N PHE A 89 9.95 18.29 14.58
CA PHE A 89 9.75 16.88 14.91
C PHE A 89 8.82 16.19 13.92
N GLY A 90 7.83 16.89 13.36
CA GLY A 90 6.90 16.31 12.39
C GLY A 90 7.59 15.65 11.19
N PRO A 91 8.39 16.40 10.40
CA PRO A 91 9.19 15.82 9.32
C PRO A 91 10.10 14.67 9.75
N VAL A 92 10.79 14.78 10.89
CA VAL A 92 11.68 13.72 11.40
C VAL A 92 10.89 12.43 11.68
N ILE A 93 9.73 12.54 12.34
CA ILE A 93 8.85 11.40 12.60
C ILE A 93 8.37 10.80 11.28
N PHE A 94 7.89 11.63 10.34
CA PHE A 94 7.44 11.18 9.02
C PHE A 94 8.53 10.40 8.26
N TYR A 95 9.76 10.91 8.23
CA TYR A 95 10.90 10.23 7.59
C TYR A 95 11.27 8.93 8.28
N SER A 96 11.30 8.92 9.62
CA SER A 96 11.59 7.70 10.38
C SER A 96 10.55 6.60 10.14
N MET A 97 9.27 6.95 10.12
CA MET A 97 8.17 6.01 9.84
C MET A 97 8.21 5.51 8.40
N GLY A 98 8.49 6.39 7.44
CA GLY A 98 8.68 6.00 6.05
C GLY A 98 9.86 5.03 5.86
N MET A 99 10.98 5.26 6.57
CA MET A 99 12.14 4.37 6.59
C MET A 99 11.79 3.00 7.20
N MET A 100 11.07 2.98 8.33
CA MET A 100 10.61 1.72 8.95
C MET A 100 9.70 0.96 7.97
N LYS A 101 8.74 1.63 7.34
CA LYS A 101 7.82 1.03 6.38
C LYS A 101 8.57 0.44 5.18
N PHE A 102 9.52 1.18 4.62
CA PHE A 102 10.37 0.69 3.54
C PHE A 102 11.17 -0.55 3.96
N SER A 103 11.74 -0.53 5.17
CA SER A 103 12.51 -1.64 5.73
C SER A 103 11.67 -2.92 5.87
N PHE A 104 10.42 -2.80 6.36
CA PHE A 104 9.49 -3.93 6.43
C PHE A 104 9.15 -4.48 5.05
N LEU A 105 8.88 -3.63 4.05
CA LEU A 105 8.60 -4.08 2.69
C LEU A 105 9.81 -4.80 2.06
N VAL A 106 11.03 -4.28 2.25
CA VAL A 106 12.26 -4.90 1.78
C VAL A 106 12.50 -6.25 2.48
N ALA A 107 12.32 -6.31 3.80
CA ALA A 107 12.46 -7.55 4.57
C ALA A 107 11.45 -8.63 4.13
N ARG A 108 10.24 -8.21 3.75
CA ARG A 108 9.16 -9.10 3.29
C ARG A 108 9.16 -9.36 1.78
N ARG A 109 10.17 -8.91 1.02
CA ARG A 109 10.25 -9.05 -0.46
C ARG A 109 9.98 -10.48 -0.96
N LYS A 110 10.48 -11.50 -0.24
CA LYS A 110 10.28 -12.91 -0.60
C LYS A 110 8.82 -13.33 -0.43
N ASN A 111 8.18 -12.91 0.67
CA ASN A 111 6.77 -13.19 0.92
C ASN A 111 5.88 -12.48 -0.12
N ILE A 112 6.24 -11.26 -0.53
CA ILE A 112 5.58 -10.53 -1.62
C ILE A 112 5.66 -11.34 -2.92
N SER A 113 6.85 -11.84 -3.27
CA SER A 113 7.05 -12.71 -4.44
C SER A 113 6.20 -13.98 -4.35
N ASP A 114 6.20 -14.68 -3.21
CA ASP A 114 5.43 -15.91 -3.02
C ASP A 114 3.91 -15.65 -3.18
N CYS A 115 3.42 -14.47 -2.75
CA CYS A 115 2.02 -14.06 -2.98
C CYS A 115 1.72 -13.74 -4.44
N LEU A 116 2.64 -13.10 -5.16
CA LEU A 116 2.50 -12.85 -6.60
C LEU A 116 2.50 -14.16 -7.41
N ASP A 117 3.37 -15.10 -7.05
CA ASP A 117 3.41 -16.44 -7.66
C ASP A 117 2.10 -17.20 -7.38
N HIS A 118 1.53 -17.08 -6.17
CA HIS A 118 0.22 -17.63 -5.85
C HIS A 118 -0.89 -17.06 -6.74
N MET A 119 -0.93 -15.73 -6.91
CA MET A 119 -1.88 -15.08 -7.82
C MET A 119 -1.71 -15.55 -9.26
N LEU A 120 -0.47 -15.69 -9.76
CA LEU A 120 -0.20 -16.18 -11.11
C LEU A 120 -0.78 -17.57 -11.34
N VAL A 121 -0.65 -18.47 -10.36
CA VAL A 121 -1.25 -19.81 -10.42
C VAL A 121 -2.77 -19.73 -10.47
N ASP A 122 -3.38 -18.86 -9.68
CA ASP A 122 -4.84 -18.69 -9.66
C ASP A 122 -5.38 -18.12 -10.98
N TRP A 123 -4.72 -17.11 -11.56
CA TRP A 123 -5.06 -16.58 -12.89
C TRP A 123 -4.96 -17.64 -13.99
N LYS A 124 -4.01 -18.57 -13.88
CA LYS A 124 -3.86 -19.69 -14.81
C LYS A 124 -4.93 -20.77 -14.59
N ARG A 125 -5.33 -21.04 -13.34
CA ARG A 125 -6.35 -22.05 -12.98
C ARG A 125 -7.75 -21.60 -13.38
N ASN A 126 -8.07 -20.32 -13.20
CA ASN A 126 -9.42 -19.78 -13.39
C ASN A 126 -9.64 -19.30 -14.83
N SER A 127 -9.52 -20.22 -15.78
CA SER A 127 -9.64 -19.92 -17.21
C SER A 127 -11.07 -19.94 -17.74
N SER A 128 -12.07 -20.30 -16.92
CA SER A 128 -13.48 -20.22 -17.32
C SER A 128 -13.87 -18.74 -17.52
N THR A 129 -14.82 -18.49 -18.43
CA THR A 129 -15.23 -17.12 -18.77
C THR A 129 -15.77 -16.38 -17.55
N GLU A 130 -16.63 -17.03 -16.76
CA GLU A 130 -17.23 -16.48 -15.54
C GLU A 130 -16.20 -16.17 -14.44
N ASP A 131 -15.32 -17.13 -14.11
CA ASP A 131 -14.29 -16.91 -13.08
C ASP A 131 -13.35 -15.78 -13.49
N ARG A 132 -12.99 -15.71 -14.78
CA ARG A 132 -12.13 -14.65 -15.32
C ARG A 132 -12.80 -13.28 -15.25
N GLU A 133 -14.09 -13.17 -15.55
CA GLU A 133 -14.83 -11.91 -15.41
C GLU A 133 -14.85 -11.42 -13.96
N ILE A 134 -15.04 -12.35 -13.00
CA ILE A 134 -14.98 -12.06 -11.58
C ILE A 134 -13.60 -11.52 -11.18
N MET A 135 -12.52 -12.14 -11.67
CA MET A 135 -11.15 -11.71 -11.39
C MET A 135 -10.82 -10.35 -12.01
N ILE A 136 -11.26 -10.11 -13.27
CA ILE A 136 -11.05 -8.84 -13.96
C ILE A 136 -11.80 -7.70 -13.25
N ALA A 137 -13.03 -7.93 -12.79
CA ALA A 137 -13.79 -6.93 -12.06
C ALA A 137 -13.05 -6.48 -10.78
N ASN A 138 -12.54 -7.42 -9.98
CA ASN A 138 -11.76 -7.10 -8.78
C ASN A 138 -10.43 -6.42 -9.12
N ALA A 139 -9.75 -6.85 -10.19
CA ALA A 139 -8.53 -6.22 -10.68
C ALA A 139 -8.74 -4.78 -11.15
N LYS A 140 -9.90 -4.45 -11.74
CA LYS A 140 -10.25 -3.08 -12.10
C LYS A 140 -10.42 -2.21 -10.85
N ILE A 141 -11.11 -2.72 -9.83
CA ILE A 141 -11.26 -2.00 -8.55
C ILE A 141 -9.88 -1.80 -7.89
N SER A 142 -8.99 -2.80 -7.89
CA SER A 142 -7.65 -2.65 -7.28
C SER A 142 -6.82 -1.62 -8.03
N SER A 143 -6.92 -1.61 -9.36
CA SER A 143 -6.24 -0.63 -10.22
C SER A 143 -6.78 0.78 -10.00
N PHE A 144 -8.10 0.93 -9.85
CA PHE A 144 -8.74 2.21 -9.52
C PHE A 144 -8.23 2.72 -8.17
N ILE A 145 -8.28 1.89 -7.12
CA ILE A 145 -7.76 2.23 -5.79
C ILE A 145 -6.30 2.67 -5.86
N ALA A 146 -5.44 1.88 -6.53
CA ALA A 146 -4.03 2.22 -6.68
C ALA A 146 -3.82 3.55 -7.42
N THR A 147 -4.64 3.84 -8.44
CA THR A 147 -4.60 5.10 -9.20
C THR A 147 -4.97 6.28 -8.31
N VAL A 148 -6.07 6.17 -7.56
CA VAL A 148 -6.53 7.25 -6.68
C VAL A 148 -5.52 7.50 -5.54
N CYS A 149 -4.99 6.46 -4.90
CA CYS A 149 -3.92 6.60 -3.91
C CYS A 149 -2.68 7.28 -4.47
N THR A 150 -2.30 6.96 -5.71
CA THR A 150 -1.19 7.61 -6.41
C THR A 150 -1.49 9.10 -6.59
N ILE A 151 -2.65 9.46 -7.15
CA ILE A 151 -3.03 10.85 -7.42
C ILE A 151 -3.02 11.68 -6.13
N PHE A 152 -3.71 11.25 -5.07
CA PHE A 152 -3.78 11.99 -3.81
C PHE A 152 -2.43 12.13 -3.11
N SER A 153 -1.59 11.10 -3.15
CA SER A 153 -0.28 11.13 -2.47
C SER A 153 0.70 12.04 -3.21
N TYR A 154 0.78 11.92 -4.54
CA TYR A 154 1.70 12.73 -5.34
C TYR A 154 1.22 14.17 -5.51
N SER A 155 -0.08 14.45 -5.58
CA SER A 155 -0.60 15.83 -5.61
C SER A 155 -0.23 16.58 -4.33
N SER A 156 -0.40 15.93 -3.18
CA SER A 156 0.02 16.44 -1.87
C SER A 156 1.53 16.65 -1.81
N ALA A 157 2.32 15.70 -2.31
CA ALA A 157 3.78 15.81 -2.34
C ALA A 157 4.25 17.00 -3.19
N ILE A 158 3.72 17.14 -4.41
CA ILE A 158 4.06 18.23 -5.33
C ILE A 158 3.69 19.58 -4.70
N PHE A 159 2.50 19.69 -4.12
CA PHE A 159 2.05 20.93 -3.50
C PHE A 159 3.01 21.37 -2.38
N PHE A 160 3.30 20.46 -1.44
CA PHE A 160 4.08 20.80 -0.27
C PHE A 160 5.59 20.93 -0.54
N ARG A 161 6.14 20.11 -1.44
CA ARG A 161 7.59 20.06 -1.72
C ARG A 161 8.05 21.02 -2.80
N LEU A 162 7.18 21.34 -3.76
CA LEU A 162 7.53 22.22 -4.88
C LEU A 162 6.79 23.55 -4.79
N ILE A 163 5.46 23.54 -4.71
CA ILE A 163 4.67 24.77 -4.85
C ILE A 163 4.91 25.72 -3.68
N ILE A 164 4.82 25.25 -2.42
CA ILE A 164 5.00 26.13 -1.25
C ILE A 164 6.39 26.79 -1.23
N PRO A 165 7.52 26.06 -1.32
CA PRO A 165 8.84 26.70 -1.27
C PRO A 165 9.09 27.66 -2.45
N LEU A 166 8.62 27.32 -3.66
CA LEU A 166 8.84 28.17 -4.84
C LEU A 166 7.98 29.44 -4.82
N THR A 167 6.78 29.39 -4.26
CA THR A 167 5.86 30.55 -4.18
C THR A 167 6.17 31.49 -3.03
N MET A 168 6.75 30.99 -1.93
CA MET A 168 7.12 31.80 -0.76
C MET A 168 8.30 32.77 -1.03
N GLY A 169 9.01 32.63 -2.14
CA GLY A 169 10.11 33.52 -2.52
C GLY A 169 11.33 33.47 -1.59
N LYS A 170 12.24 34.44 -1.72
CA LYS A 170 13.43 34.57 -0.87
C LYS A 170 13.06 35.21 0.47
N ARG A 171 13.55 34.67 1.59
CA ARG A 171 13.38 35.25 2.94
C ARG A 171 14.71 35.82 3.43
N VAL A 172 14.70 37.02 4.01
CA VAL A 172 15.88 37.58 4.68
C VAL A 172 15.84 37.15 6.14
N THR A 173 16.88 36.46 6.59
CA THR A 173 17.02 36.03 7.99
C THR A 173 17.44 37.22 8.87
N ALA A 174 17.21 37.17 10.19
CA ALA A 174 17.67 38.17 11.16
C ALA A 174 19.16 38.55 11.05
N ASN A 175 19.99 37.68 10.47
CA ASN A 175 21.41 37.93 10.22
C ASN A 175 21.68 38.57 8.83
N ASN A 176 20.70 39.21 8.18
CA ASN A 176 20.78 39.79 6.83
C ASN A 176 21.18 38.82 5.69
N ILE A 177 20.98 37.51 5.89
CA ILE A 177 21.23 36.50 4.85
C ILE A 177 19.93 36.22 4.10
N THR A 178 19.96 36.37 2.78
CA THR A 178 18.84 36.01 1.90
C THR A 178 18.85 34.51 1.66
N ILE A 179 17.91 33.79 2.27
CA ILE A 179 17.73 32.35 2.15
C ILE A 179 16.56 32.02 1.22
N ARG A 180 16.70 30.94 0.45
CA ARG A 180 15.59 30.33 -0.29
C ARG A 180 15.02 29.19 0.57
N PRO A 181 13.69 29.09 0.75
CA PRO A 181 13.10 28.08 1.61
C PRO A 181 13.32 26.68 1.04
N LEU A 182 13.82 25.76 1.86
CA LEU A 182 13.91 24.34 1.54
C LEU A 182 12.68 23.61 2.09
N GLY A 183 12.30 22.49 1.47
CA GLY A 183 11.18 21.67 1.93
C GLY A 183 11.41 21.03 3.31
N SER A 184 12.67 20.95 3.77
CA SER A 184 13.03 20.61 5.13
C SER A 184 14.32 21.30 5.52
N PRO A 185 14.50 21.66 6.81
CA PRO A 185 15.71 22.32 7.23
C PRO A 185 16.89 21.37 7.14
N VAL A 186 18.06 21.97 6.95
CA VAL A 186 19.33 21.29 6.77
C VAL A 186 20.28 21.81 7.84
N TYR A 187 20.89 20.88 8.57
CA TYR A 187 21.93 21.20 9.54
C TYR A 187 23.11 21.86 8.81
N ARG A 188 23.34 23.14 9.09
CA ARG A 188 24.26 23.98 8.30
C ARG A 188 25.71 23.48 8.36
N PRO A 189 26.23 22.96 9.49
CA PRO A 189 27.59 22.43 9.55
C PRO A 189 27.82 21.18 8.70
N LEU A 190 26.77 20.44 8.33
CA LEU A 190 26.92 19.34 7.38
C LEU A 190 27.08 19.86 5.95
N PHE A 191 26.20 20.77 5.52
CA PHE A 191 26.27 21.38 4.19
C PHE A 191 25.53 22.73 4.12
N THR A 192 26.18 23.72 3.49
CA THR A 192 25.62 25.07 3.29
C THR A 192 24.82 25.14 1.98
N ALA A 193 23.50 24.98 2.08
CA ALA A 193 22.57 25.01 0.94
C ALA A 193 21.96 26.42 0.72
N ILE A 194 22.81 27.45 0.61
CA ILE A 194 22.38 28.86 0.51
C ILE A 194 22.65 29.42 -0.88
N GLU A 195 23.83 29.12 -1.44
CA GLU A 195 24.28 29.65 -2.72
C GLU A 195 23.99 28.69 -3.87
N SER A 196 23.98 29.21 -5.10
CA SER A 196 23.90 28.37 -6.30
C SER A 196 25.30 27.86 -6.65
N PRO A 197 25.50 26.57 -6.99
CA PRO A 197 24.49 25.54 -7.30
C PRO A 197 24.07 24.64 -6.13
N SER A 198 24.61 24.84 -4.91
CA SER A 198 24.38 23.92 -3.79
C SER A 198 22.93 23.87 -3.34
N TYR A 199 22.23 25.01 -3.36
CA TYR A 199 20.80 25.08 -3.10
C TYR A 199 20.00 24.21 -4.07
N GLU A 200 20.24 24.34 -5.38
CA GLU A 200 19.51 23.58 -6.40
C GLU A 200 19.72 22.06 -6.25
N ILE A 201 20.95 21.63 -5.96
CA ILE A 201 21.27 20.21 -5.74
C ILE A 201 20.55 19.66 -4.50
N VAL A 202 20.58 20.38 -3.38
CA VAL A 202 19.93 19.94 -2.14
C VAL A 202 18.41 19.94 -2.29
N PHE A 203 17.83 21.00 -2.88
CA PHE A 203 16.39 21.10 -3.13
C PHE A 203 15.87 19.96 -4.01
N THR A 204 16.56 19.67 -5.12
CA THR A 204 16.19 18.57 -6.01
C THR A 204 16.33 17.21 -5.34
N THR A 205 17.44 16.98 -4.61
CA THR A 205 17.66 15.72 -3.90
C THR A 205 16.63 15.49 -2.79
N GLN A 206 16.30 16.52 -2.01
CA GLN A 206 15.24 16.45 -0.99
C GLN A 206 13.87 16.17 -1.62
N THR A 207 13.56 16.79 -2.76
CA THR A 207 12.30 16.55 -3.47
C THR A 207 12.19 15.12 -3.96
N ILE A 208 13.24 14.59 -4.63
CA ILE A 208 13.28 13.20 -5.10
C ILE A 208 13.13 12.24 -3.92
N SER A 209 13.84 12.49 -2.83
CA SER A 209 13.79 11.66 -1.62
C SER A 209 12.41 11.70 -0.95
N ALA A 210 11.72 12.85 -0.99
CA ALA A 210 10.36 12.95 -0.46
C ALA A 210 9.37 12.19 -1.35
N LEU A 211 9.46 12.34 -2.67
CA LEU A 211 8.66 11.58 -3.65
C LEU A 211 8.86 10.07 -3.47
N LEU A 212 10.09 9.64 -3.17
CA LEU A 212 10.40 8.25 -2.84
C LEU A 212 9.63 7.75 -1.61
N LEU A 213 9.54 8.53 -0.52
CA LEU A 213 8.75 8.15 0.65
C LEU A 213 7.25 8.00 0.34
N TYR A 214 6.70 8.88 -0.49
CA TYR A 214 5.32 8.71 -0.98
C TYR A 214 5.19 7.47 -1.87
N ALA A 215 6.19 7.17 -2.70
CA ALA A 215 6.23 5.94 -3.50
C ALA A 215 6.19 4.68 -2.62
N VAL A 216 6.87 4.68 -1.46
CA VAL A 216 6.81 3.59 -0.47
C VAL A 216 5.38 3.39 0.04
N THR A 217 4.70 4.48 0.42
CA THR A 217 3.32 4.41 0.93
C THR A 217 2.33 3.97 -0.13
N VAL A 218 2.38 4.55 -1.33
CA VAL A 218 1.53 4.16 -2.47
C VAL A 218 1.83 2.72 -2.89
N GLY A 219 3.10 2.31 -2.88
CA GLY A 219 3.53 0.94 -3.15
C GLY A 219 2.91 -0.05 -2.16
N ALA A 220 2.94 0.24 -0.86
CA ALA A 220 2.31 -0.58 0.16
C ALA A 220 0.78 -0.67 -0.02
N CYS A 221 0.11 0.47 -0.21
CA CYS A 221 -1.34 0.52 -0.36
C CYS A 221 -1.81 -0.19 -1.63
N SER A 222 -1.15 0.05 -2.76
CA SER A 222 -1.47 -0.62 -4.03
C SER A 222 -1.24 -2.13 -3.95
N LEU A 223 -0.20 -2.58 -3.26
CA LEU A 223 0.05 -4.00 -3.02
C LEU A 223 -1.07 -4.62 -2.16
N ALA A 224 -1.46 -3.95 -1.09
CA ALA A 224 -2.58 -4.37 -0.24
C ALA A 224 -3.87 -4.49 -1.05
N ALA A 225 -4.23 -3.47 -1.84
CA ALA A 225 -5.43 -3.49 -2.68
C ALA A 225 -5.41 -4.64 -3.69
N VAL A 226 -4.29 -4.88 -4.37
CA VAL A 226 -4.15 -5.98 -5.34
C VAL A 226 -4.35 -7.34 -4.68
N PHE A 227 -3.68 -7.59 -3.55
CA PHE A 227 -3.76 -8.86 -2.86
C PHE A 227 -5.13 -9.12 -2.24
N VAL A 228 -5.69 -8.12 -1.56
CA VAL A 228 -6.97 -8.23 -0.88
C VAL A 228 -8.10 -8.41 -1.89
N LEU A 229 -8.14 -7.63 -2.97
CA LEU A 229 -9.19 -7.79 -3.97
C LEU A 229 -9.04 -9.05 -4.82
N HIS A 230 -7.81 -9.56 -5.01
CA HIS A 230 -7.64 -10.92 -5.56
C HIS A 230 -8.29 -11.95 -4.64
N ALA A 231 -8.05 -11.88 -3.33
CA ALA A 231 -8.69 -12.78 -2.37
C ALA A 231 -10.22 -12.65 -2.38
N CYS A 232 -10.76 -11.42 -2.41
CA CYS A 232 -12.20 -11.17 -2.56
C CYS A 232 -12.76 -11.81 -3.84
N GLY A 233 -12.05 -11.69 -4.96
CA GLY A 233 -12.43 -12.33 -6.22
C GLY A 233 -12.47 -13.85 -6.13
N GLN A 234 -11.48 -14.46 -5.47
CA GLN A 234 -11.47 -15.91 -5.26
C GLN A 234 -12.58 -16.37 -4.30
N LEU A 235 -12.87 -15.62 -3.23
CA LEU A 235 -14.03 -15.90 -2.35
C LEU A 235 -15.35 -15.83 -3.14
N ARG A 236 -15.49 -14.87 -4.06
CA ARG A 236 -16.67 -14.79 -4.93
C ARG A 236 -16.79 -15.98 -5.87
N ILE A 237 -15.68 -16.49 -6.41
CA ILE A 237 -15.67 -17.73 -7.19
C ILE A 237 -16.11 -18.93 -6.34
N VAL A 238 -15.66 -19.02 -5.09
CA VAL A 238 -16.14 -20.05 -4.14
C VAL A 238 -17.66 -19.97 -3.97
N MET A 239 -18.23 -18.77 -3.79
CA MET A 239 -19.68 -18.58 -3.68
C MET A 239 -20.42 -19.03 -4.94
N CYS A 240 -19.98 -18.61 -6.14
CA CYS A 240 -20.61 -19.03 -7.39
C CYS A 240 -20.57 -20.56 -7.61
N ARG A 241 -19.47 -21.21 -7.19
CA ARG A 241 -19.36 -22.67 -7.24
C ARG A 241 -20.24 -23.38 -6.21
N LEU A 242 -20.43 -22.77 -5.03
CA LEU A 242 -21.39 -23.24 -4.03
C LEU A 242 -22.84 -23.11 -4.52
N ASP A 243 -23.21 -21.99 -5.13
CA ASP A 243 -24.56 -21.80 -5.67
C ASP A 243 -24.86 -22.77 -6.82
N SER A 244 -23.92 -22.94 -7.76
CA SER A 244 -24.08 -23.89 -8.88
C SER A 244 -24.03 -25.36 -8.44
N TYR A 245 -23.48 -25.65 -7.26
CA TYR A 245 -23.52 -26.99 -6.67
C TYR A 245 -24.95 -27.39 -6.29
N VAL A 246 -25.76 -26.46 -5.78
CA VAL A 246 -27.18 -26.71 -5.41
C VAL A 246 -28.04 -27.03 -6.64
N VAL A 247 -27.82 -26.32 -7.75
CA VAL A 247 -28.59 -26.47 -8.99
C VAL A 247 -28.27 -27.79 -9.72
N GLY A 248 -27.11 -28.40 -9.46
CA GLY A 248 -26.62 -29.61 -10.14
C GLY A 248 -26.78 -30.92 -9.38
N ALA A 249 -27.52 -30.93 -8.26
CA ALA A 249 -27.59 -32.05 -7.31
C ALA A 249 -28.25 -33.34 -7.84
N GLU A 250 -28.83 -33.34 -9.04
CA GLU A 250 -29.42 -34.53 -9.69
C GLU A 250 -28.39 -35.42 -10.43
N ARG A 251 -27.09 -35.15 -10.28
CA ARG A 251 -25.99 -35.87 -10.95
C ARG A 251 -25.42 -36.98 -10.08
N ALA A 252 -24.72 -37.94 -10.70
CA ALA A 252 -24.06 -39.06 -10.02
C ALA A 252 -23.21 -38.61 -8.80
N ASP A 253 -23.31 -39.37 -7.70
CA ASP A 253 -22.70 -39.05 -6.39
C ASP A 253 -21.19 -38.77 -6.48
N ASP A 254 -20.44 -39.54 -7.27
CA ASP A 254 -18.98 -39.35 -7.44
C ASP A 254 -18.61 -37.97 -8.02
N ILE A 255 -19.47 -37.42 -8.88
CA ILE A 255 -19.25 -36.09 -9.48
C ILE A 255 -19.51 -34.99 -8.45
N LEU A 256 -20.51 -35.17 -7.58
CA LEU A 256 -20.84 -34.24 -6.52
C LEU A 256 -19.77 -34.25 -5.42
N GLU A 257 -19.29 -35.43 -5.01
CA GLU A 257 -18.18 -35.56 -4.05
C GLU A 257 -16.93 -34.82 -4.56
N ARG A 258 -16.56 -35.01 -5.83
CA ARG A 258 -15.40 -34.35 -6.44
C ARG A 258 -15.56 -32.83 -6.49
N ARG A 259 -16.75 -32.34 -6.83
CA ARG A 259 -17.06 -30.89 -6.85
C ARG A 259 -16.98 -30.26 -5.47
N MET A 260 -17.55 -30.91 -4.45
CA MET A 260 -17.46 -30.42 -3.07
C MET A 260 -16.01 -30.37 -2.60
N ALA A 261 -15.21 -31.40 -2.90
CA ALA A 261 -13.78 -31.41 -2.59
C ALA A 261 -13.03 -30.24 -3.27
N GLU A 262 -13.31 -29.96 -4.55
CA GLU A 262 -12.71 -28.82 -5.27
C GLU A 262 -13.09 -27.47 -4.67
N ILE A 263 -14.33 -27.30 -4.20
CA ILE A 263 -14.81 -26.07 -3.53
C ILE A 263 -14.09 -25.88 -2.19
N VAL A 264 -14.01 -26.93 -1.38
CA VAL A 264 -13.32 -26.90 -0.08
C VAL A 264 -11.83 -26.60 -0.27
N GLU A 265 -11.18 -27.25 -1.24
CA GLU A 265 -9.77 -27.00 -1.55
C GLU A 265 -9.53 -25.54 -2.00
N LEU A 266 -10.41 -25.00 -2.84
CA LEU A 266 -10.34 -23.61 -3.27
C LEU A 266 -10.52 -22.66 -2.07
N HIS A 267 -11.53 -22.88 -1.24
CA HIS A 267 -11.76 -22.05 -0.05
C HIS A 267 -10.55 -22.07 0.90
N LEU A 268 -10.00 -23.24 1.19
CA LEU A 268 -8.81 -23.39 2.03
C LEU A 268 -7.58 -22.69 1.43
N ARG A 269 -7.39 -22.79 0.12
CA ARG A 269 -6.32 -22.05 -0.59
C ARG A 269 -6.48 -20.54 -0.38
N VAL A 270 -7.69 -20.01 -0.53
CA VAL A 270 -7.97 -18.58 -0.37
C VAL A 270 -7.75 -18.11 1.07
N LEU A 271 -8.23 -18.86 2.06
CA LEU A 271 -7.98 -18.54 3.47
C LEU A 271 -6.48 -18.56 3.80
N ASN A 272 -5.73 -19.53 3.27
CA ASN A 272 -4.29 -19.58 3.43
C ASN A 272 -3.58 -18.39 2.76
N PHE A 273 -4.09 -17.92 1.62
CA PHE A 273 -3.60 -16.70 0.98
C PHE A 273 -3.88 -15.46 1.83
N ILE A 274 -5.10 -15.32 2.38
CA ILE A 274 -5.45 -14.22 3.29
C ILE A 274 -4.54 -14.20 4.53
N ARG A 275 -4.25 -15.36 5.15
CA ARG A 275 -3.31 -15.46 6.28
C ARG A 275 -1.88 -15.07 5.92
N ARG A 276 -1.47 -15.24 4.65
CA ARG A 276 -0.16 -14.76 4.17
C ARG A 276 -0.17 -13.25 3.98
N ILE A 277 -1.26 -12.70 3.44
CA ILE A 277 -1.45 -11.25 3.28
C ILE A 277 -1.46 -10.55 4.63
N GLU A 278 -2.20 -11.08 5.61
CA GLU A 278 -2.28 -10.54 6.97
C GLU A 278 -0.88 -10.42 7.58
N ARG A 279 -0.11 -11.51 7.61
CA ARG A 279 1.27 -11.51 8.15
C ARG A 279 2.24 -10.61 7.39
N LEU A 280 1.96 -10.33 6.12
CA LEU A 280 2.81 -9.48 5.27
C LEU A 280 2.51 -7.99 5.54
N LEU A 281 1.24 -7.66 5.73
CA LEU A 281 0.76 -6.29 5.90
C LEU A 281 0.68 -5.87 7.37
N ASN A 282 0.73 -6.78 8.33
CA ASN A 282 0.45 -6.53 9.75
C ASN A 282 1.25 -5.33 10.30
N GLU A 283 2.58 -5.37 10.20
CA GLU A 283 3.45 -4.31 10.72
C GLU A 283 3.40 -3.05 9.84
N VAL A 284 3.26 -3.22 8.52
CA VAL A 284 3.16 -2.11 7.57
C VAL A 284 1.90 -1.29 7.81
N CYS A 285 0.77 -1.95 8.09
CA CYS A 285 -0.50 -1.31 8.45
C CYS A 285 -0.43 -0.66 9.83
N LEU A 286 0.26 -1.26 10.81
CA LEU A 286 0.46 -0.62 12.11
C LEU A 286 1.21 0.70 11.97
N ILE A 287 2.33 0.69 11.24
CA ILE A 287 3.12 1.91 10.98
C ILE A 287 2.25 2.95 10.28
N GLU A 288 1.45 2.54 9.29
CA GLU A 288 0.56 3.48 8.59
C GLU A 288 -0.51 4.09 9.49
N PHE A 289 -1.08 3.31 10.41
CA PHE A 289 -2.10 3.80 11.35
C PHE A 289 -1.48 4.83 12.30
N VAL A 290 -0.35 4.49 12.94
CA VAL A 290 0.34 5.39 13.86
C VAL A 290 0.83 6.64 13.13
N ALA A 291 1.41 6.47 11.92
CA ALA A 291 1.83 7.58 11.08
C ALA A 291 0.65 8.49 10.70
N SER A 292 -0.50 7.93 10.31
CA SER A 292 -1.67 8.74 9.98
C SER A 292 -2.17 9.53 11.18
N ILE A 293 -2.18 8.93 12.37
CA ILE A 293 -2.61 9.63 13.60
C ILE A 293 -1.72 10.84 13.85
N ILE A 294 -0.40 10.63 13.89
CA ILE A 294 0.57 11.70 14.18
C ILE A 294 0.57 12.76 13.08
N ASN A 295 0.59 12.36 11.80
CA ASN A 295 0.63 13.31 10.69
C ASN A 295 -0.66 14.13 10.60
N ILE A 296 -1.84 13.53 10.72
CA ILE A 296 -3.11 14.29 10.70
C ILE A 296 -3.14 15.29 11.86
N CYS A 297 -2.77 14.86 13.07
CA CYS A 297 -2.71 15.72 14.24
C CYS A 297 -1.77 16.92 14.04
N LEU A 298 -0.53 16.69 13.60
CA LEU A 298 0.46 17.75 13.41
C LEU A 298 0.07 18.70 12.27
N MET A 299 -0.46 18.17 11.16
CA MET A 299 -0.86 18.99 10.01
C MET A 299 -2.08 19.87 10.33
N LEU A 300 -3.04 19.38 11.12
CA LEU A 300 -4.15 20.19 11.63
C LEU A 300 -3.64 21.31 12.55
N TYR A 301 -2.69 21.02 13.44
CA TYR A 301 -2.06 22.04 14.27
C TYR A 301 -1.39 23.12 13.41
N TYR A 302 -0.59 22.73 12.41
CA TYR A 302 0.06 23.69 11.51
C TYR A 302 -0.95 24.52 10.72
N MET A 303 -2.00 23.89 10.20
CA MET A 303 -3.08 24.55 9.49
C MET A 303 -3.68 25.69 10.31
N VAL A 304 -4.02 25.44 11.58
CA VAL A 304 -4.60 26.48 12.45
C VAL A 304 -3.57 27.58 12.75
N THR A 305 -2.30 27.24 13.02
CA THR A 305 -1.27 28.26 13.27
C THR A 305 -0.98 29.17 12.07
N GLU A 306 -1.07 28.66 10.84
CA GLU A 306 -0.89 29.50 9.65
C GLU A 306 -2.18 30.23 9.27
N PHE A 307 -3.35 29.68 9.60
CA PHE A 307 -4.64 30.37 9.47
C PHE A 307 -4.67 31.64 10.34
N THR A 308 -4.17 31.57 11.57
CA THR A 308 -4.07 32.76 12.45
C THR A 308 -3.13 33.83 11.92
N LYS A 309 -2.19 33.49 11.02
CA LYS A 309 -1.27 34.44 10.38
C LYS A 309 -1.77 34.95 9.02
N ALA A 310 -2.98 34.57 8.61
CA ALA A 310 -3.54 34.88 7.29
C ALA A 310 -2.68 34.39 6.10
N GLU A 311 -1.89 33.32 6.26
CA GLU A 311 -1.11 32.70 5.18
C GLU A 311 -1.95 31.69 4.36
N THR A 312 -2.84 32.19 3.49
CA THR A 312 -3.83 31.37 2.76
C THR A 312 -3.24 30.20 1.97
N ILE A 313 -2.10 30.39 1.29
CA ILE A 313 -1.47 29.34 0.47
C ILE A 313 -1.00 28.15 1.33
N ALA A 314 -0.42 28.44 2.51
CA ALA A 314 0.05 27.41 3.43
C ALA A 314 -1.12 26.62 4.01
N VAL A 315 -2.21 27.30 4.39
CA VAL A 315 -3.44 26.67 4.89
C VAL A 315 -4.01 25.69 3.86
N ILE A 316 -4.14 26.10 2.59
CA ILE A 316 -4.61 25.22 1.51
C ILE A 316 -3.71 23.98 1.39
N GLY A 317 -2.40 24.14 1.50
CA GLY A 317 -1.46 23.02 1.44
C GLY A 317 -1.63 22.00 2.56
N TYR A 318 -1.77 22.47 3.79
CA TYR A 318 -2.03 21.59 4.93
C TYR A 318 -3.38 20.88 4.80
N CYS A 319 -4.42 21.55 4.32
CA CYS A 319 -5.71 20.93 4.01
C CYS A 319 -5.55 19.77 3.01
N VAL A 320 -4.84 19.98 1.90
CA VAL A 320 -4.59 18.94 0.88
C VAL A 320 -3.86 17.74 1.48
N ILE A 321 -2.86 17.97 2.34
CA ILE A 321 -2.14 16.89 3.03
C ILE A 321 -3.04 16.10 3.98
N VAL A 322 -3.84 16.79 4.79
CA VAL A 322 -4.77 16.14 5.75
C VAL A 322 -5.79 15.28 5.01
N ILE A 323 -6.36 15.79 3.91
CA ILE A 323 -7.28 15.03 3.05
C ILE A 323 -6.57 13.80 2.47
N SER A 324 -5.33 13.96 1.97
CA SER A 324 -4.56 12.86 1.39
C SER A 324 -4.26 11.74 2.40
N PHE A 325 -3.80 12.07 3.62
CA PHE A 325 -3.57 11.06 4.65
C PHE A 325 -4.85 10.38 5.10
N THR A 326 -5.93 11.16 5.27
CA THR A 326 -7.26 10.63 5.62
C THR A 326 -7.77 9.66 4.56
N PHE A 327 -7.57 9.98 3.28
CA PHE A 327 -7.98 9.11 2.18
C PHE A 327 -7.16 7.82 2.13
N ASN A 328 -5.84 7.90 2.33
CA ASN A 328 -4.98 6.71 2.34
C ASN A 328 -5.39 5.71 3.44
N ILE A 329 -5.63 6.19 4.67
CA ILE A 329 -6.09 5.32 5.76
C ILE A 329 -7.51 4.79 5.53
N PHE A 330 -8.40 5.61 4.95
CA PHE A 330 -9.75 5.18 4.58
C PHE A 330 -9.72 4.01 3.60
N ILE A 331 -8.89 4.10 2.55
CA ILE A 331 -8.76 3.03 1.54
C ILE A 331 -8.29 1.72 2.16
N LEU A 332 -7.31 1.74 3.07
CA LEU A 332 -6.84 0.54 3.75
C LEU A 332 -7.94 -0.11 4.60
N CYS A 333 -8.71 0.70 5.32
CA CYS A 333 -9.85 0.22 6.08
C CYS A 333 -10.99 -0.28 5.17
N TYR A 334 -11.23 0.38 4.03
CA TYR A 334 -12.23 -0.02 3.04
C TYR A 334 -11.94 -1.41 2.46
N ILE A 335 -10.71 -1.67 2.00
CA ILE A 335 -10.36 -2.99 1.47
C ILE A 335 -10.42 -4.08 2.54
N GLY A 336 -10.07 -3.76 3.78
CA GLY A 336 -10.17 -4.68 4.92
C GLY A 336 -11.63 -5.05 5.24
N GLU A 337 -12.52 -4.05 5.25
CA GLU A 337 -13.95 -4.28 5.45
C GLU A 337 -14.57 -5.09 4.32
N LEU A 338 -14.23 -4.77 3.06
CA LEU A 338 -14.71 -5.51 1.90
C LEU A 338 -14.31 -6.99 1.97
N LEU A 339 -13.07 -7.29 2.39
CA LEU A 339 -12.65 -8.68 2.61
C LEU A 339 -13.47 -9.37 3.70
N ASN A 340 -13.67 -8.69 4.82
CA ASN A 340 -14.47 -9.21 5.93
C ASN A 340 -15.90 -9.51 5.51
N GLU A 341 -16.50 -8.64 4.69
CA GLU A 341 -17.81 -8.85 4.10
C GLU A 341 -17.85 -10.07 3.17
N GLN A 342 -16.86 -10.23 2.27
CA GLN A 342 -16.81 -11.40 1.39
C GLN A 342 -16.65 -12.71 2.16
N VAL A 343 -15.85 -12.74 3.24
CA VAL A 343 -15.72 -13.93 4.09
C VAL A 343 -17.05 -14.29 4.77
N LYS A 344 -17.79 -13.29 5.26
CA LYS A 344 -19.13 -13.49 5.85
C LYS A 344 -20.13 -14.00 4.82
N ASN A 345 -20.10 -13.44 3.61
CA ASN A 345 -21.00 -13.84 2.53
C ASN A 345 -20.78 -15.30 2.13
N VAL A 346 -19.53 -15.79 2.11
CA VAL A 346 -19.26 -17.22 1.88
C VAL A 346 -19.93 -18.09 2.94
N GLY A 347 -19.88 -17.69 4.22
CA GLY A 347 -20.57 -18.41 5.30
C GLY A 347 -22.08 -18.40 5.13
N SER A 348 -22.66 -17.24 4.75
CA SER A 348 -24.09 -17.11 4.45
C SER A 348 -24.52 -18.00 3.27
N THR A 349 -23.80 -17.95 2.16
CA THR A 349 -24.06 -18.78 0.97
C THR A 349 -24.00 -20.27 1.32
N ALA A 350 -22.97 -20.69 2.06
CA ALA A 350 -22.85 -22.08 2.50
C ALA A 350 -24.00 -22.51 3.43
N TYR A 351 -24.49 -21.62 4.29
CA TYR A 351 -25.59 -21.90 5.20
C TYR A 351 -26.93 -22.07 4.47
N MET A 352 -27.15 -21.31 3.39
CA MET A 352 -28.40 -21.34 2.60
C MET A 352 -28.51 -22.55 1.68
N ILE A 353 -27.48 -23.40 1.59
CA ILE A 353 -27.54 -24.67 0.86
C ILE A 353 -28.46 -25.64 1.61
N ASP A 354 -29.29 -26.39 0.87
CA ASP A 354 -30.13 -27.49 1.39
C ASP A 354 -29.27 -28.68 1.86
N TRP A 355 -28.49 -28.47 2.92
CA TRP A 355 -27.48 -29.40 3.44
C TRP A 355 -28.05 -30.75 3.86
N TYR A 356 -29.33 -30.78 4.27
CA TYR A 356 -30.06 -31.99 4.67
C TYR A 356 -30.42 -32.90 3.49
N LYS A 357 -30.32 -32.39 2.25
CA LYS A 357 -30.51 -33.19 1.02
C LYS A 357 -29.19 -33.74 0.46
N LEU A 358 -28.06 -33.37 1.06
CA LEU A 358 -26.75 -33.78 0.56
C LEU A 358 -26.33 -35.15 1.13
N PRO A 359 -25.56 -35.94 0.35
CA PRO A 359 -24.89 -37.12 0.87
C PRO A 359 -24.02 -36.79 2.09
N GLU A 360 -23.89 -37.74 3.03
CA GLU A 360 -23.22 -37.53 4.32
C GLU A 360 -21.81 -36.92 4.19
N LYS A 361 -21.01 -37.39 3.22
CA LYS A 361 -19.66 -36.88 2.97
C LYS A 361 -19.68 -35.41 2.49
N ASN A 362 -20.64 -35.04 1.66
CA ASN A 362 -20.76 -33.68 1.13
C ASN A 362 -21.27 -32.71 2.21
N ALA A 363 -22.18 -33.16 3.06
CA ALA A 363 -22.61 -32.42 4.25
C ALA A 363 -21.43 -32.11 5.19
N LYS A 364 -20.52 -33.08 5.43
CA LYS A 364 -19.30 -32.85 6.22
C LYS A 364 -18.38 -31.79 5.59
N GLY A 365 -18.24 -31.79 4.26
CA GLY A 365 -17.48 -30.76 3.53
C GLY A 365 -18.06 -29.35 3.72
N LEU A 366 -19.38 -29.22 3.70
CA LEU A 366 -20.08 -27.96 3.94
C LEU A 366 -19.93 -27.47 5.39
N ILE A 367 -20.04 -28.38 6.36
CA ILE A 367 -19.82 -28.07 7.79
C ILE A 367 -18.40 -27.55 8.00
N LEU A 368 -17.39 -28.17 7.36
CA LEU A 368 -16.02 -27.68 7.42
C LEU A 368 -15.90 -26.25 6.86
N LEU A 369 -16.57 -25.97 5.74
CA LEU A 369 -16.58 -24.63 5.13
C LEU A 369 -17.18 -23.58 6.09
N LEU A 370 -18.35 -23.89 6.67
CA LEU A 370 -19.01 -23.06 7.67
C LEU A 370 -18.12 -22.84 8.91
N ALA A 371 -17.55 -23.90 9.47
CA ALA A 371 -16.65 -23.82 10.62
C ALA A 371 -15.45 -22.90 10.34
N MET A 372 -14.90 -22.94 9.12
CA MET A 372 -13.77 -22.10 8.72
C MET A 372 -14.18 -20.63 8.51
N THR A 373 -15.40 -20.36 8.05
CA THR A 373 -15.91 -18.97 7.93
C THR A 373 -16.17 -18.32 9.30
N ASN A 374 -16.50 -19.13 10.31
CA ASN A 374 -16.66 -18.67 11.70
C ASN A 374 -15.35 -18.29 12.39
N TYR A 375 -14.20 -18.63 11.79
CA TYR A 375 -12.87 -18.18 12.22
C TYR A 375 -12.36 -17.10 11.27
N PRO A 376 -12.82 -15.84 11.42
CA PRO A 376 -12.68 -14.84 10.37
C PRO A 376 -11.20 -14.52 10.12
N CYS A 377 -10.75 -14.76 8.90
CA CYS A 377 -9.43 -14.33 8.44
C CYS A 377 -9.46 -12.82 8.15
N ARG A 378 -9.22 -12.03 9.20
CA ARG A 378 -9.22 -10.55 9.14
C ARG A 378 -7.81 -10.02 8.96
N ILE A 379 -7.69 -8.89 8.28
CA ILE A 379 -6.41 -8.18 8.22
C ILE A 379 -6.33 -7.25 9.42
N THR A 380 -5.20 -7.27 10.10
CA THR A 380 -4.97 -6.49 11.32
C THR A 380 -3.79 -5.54 11.17
N ALA A 381 -3.83 -4.45 11.90
CA ALA A 381 -2.72 -3.55 12.14
C ALA A 381 -2.11 -3.90 13.51
N GLY A 382 -0.90 -4.48 13.50
CA GLY A 382 -0.16 -4.81 14.73
C GLY A 382 -0.80 -5.90 15.61
N LYS A 383 -1.80 -6.65 15.11
CA LYS A 383 -2.74 -7.45 15.92
C LYS A 383 -3.52 -6.65 16.97
N MET A 384 -3.47 -5.32 16.92
CA MET A 384 -4.14 -4.43 17.87
C MET A 384 -5.50 -3.95 17.36
N ALA A 385 -5.59 -3.68 16.06
CA ALA A 385 -6.80 -3.18 15.42
C ALA A 385 -7.07 -3.91 14.11
N GLU A 386 -8.34 -4.18 13.81
CA GLU A 386 -8.76 -4.75 12.53
C GLU A 386 -8.93 -3.63 11.50
N LEU A 387 -8.58 -3.89 10.24
CA LEU A 387 -8.85 -2.94 9.15
C LEU A 387 -10.36 -2.91 8.90
N SER A 388 -11.02 -1.87 9.41
CA SER A 388 -12.48 -1.72 9.40
C SER A 388 -12.88 -0.24 9.47
N TYR A 389 -14.14 0.08 9.15
CA TYR A 389 -14.64 1.45 9.31
C TYR A 389 -14.60 1.93 10.78
N ARG A 390 -14.74 1.01 11.74
CA ARG A 390 -14.62 1.32 13.17
C ARG A 390 -13.22 1.82 13.52
N SER A 391 -12.19 1.13 13.05
CA SER A 391 -10.81 1.53 13.29
C SER A 391 -10.44 2.82 12.56
N PHE A 392 -10.98 3.07 11.36
CA PHE A 392 -10.84 4.36 10.67
C PHE A 392 -11.40 5.52 11.51
N SER A 393 -12.62 5.37 12.04
CA SER A 393 -13.20 6.36 12.96
C SER A 393 -12.35 6.54 14.21
N GLY A 394 -11.81 5.45 14.75
CA GLY A 394 -10.87 5.48 15.88
C GLY A 394 -9.61 6.30 15.59
N VAL A 395 -9.00 6.12 14.42
CA VAL A 395 -7.85 6.92 13.96
C VAL A 395 -8.21 8.40 13.93
N LEU A 396 -9.30 8.78 13.27
CA LEU A 396 -9.71 10.19 13.17
C LEU A 396 -10.02 10.82 14.53
N LYS A 397 -10.76 10.12 15.41
CA LYS A 397 -11.05 10.58 16.76
C LYS A 397 -9.78 10.79 17.58
N THR A 398 -8.84 9.87 17.47
CA THR A 398 -7.55 9.94 18.18
C THR A 398 -6.71 11.11 17.66
N SER A 399 -6.63 11.31 16.34
CA SER A 399 -5.94 12.46 15.74
C SER A 399 -6.53 13.78 16.21
N MET A 400 -7.86 13.91 16.21
CA MET A 400 -8.56 15.11 16.70
C MET A 400 -8.35 15.34 18.20
N GLY A 401 -8.35 14.28 19.00
CA GLY A 401 -8.06 14.34 20.43
C GLY A 401 -6.67 14.87 20.72
N TYR A 402 -5.64 14.32 20.05
CA TYR A 402 -4.27 14.81 20.18
C TYR A 402 -4.10 16.23 19.63
N PHE A 403 -4.78 16.57 18.53
CA PHE A 403 -4.78 17.93 18.00
C PHE A 403 -5.33 18.93 19.02
N ASN A 404 -6.49 18.63 19.64
CA ASN A 404 -7.08 19.49 20.66
C ASN A 404 -6.17 19.66 21.88
N LEU A 405 -5.48 18.60 22.29
CA LEU A 405 -4.50 18.65 23.37
C LEU A 405 -3.31 19.57 23.01
N LEU A 406 -2.70 19.36 21.84
CA LEU A 406 -1.58 20.20 21.37
C LEU A 406 -2.00 21.66 21.21
N TRP A 407 -3.19 21.90 20.65
CA TRP A 407 -3.74 23.24 20.51
C TRP A 407 -3.88 23.93 21.87
N LYS A 408 -4.52 23.27 22.84
CA LYS A 408 -4.74 23.83 24.18
C LYS A 408 -3.45 24.11 24.95
N ILE A 409 -2.39 23.33 24.73
CA ILE A 409 -1.09 23.56 25.37
C ILE A 409 -0.34 24.73 24.70
N ALA A 410 -0.56 24.95 23.40
CA ALA A 410 0.16 25.95 22.62
C ALA A 410 -0.56 27.30 22.53
N SER A 411 -1.88 27.34 22.75
CA SER A 411 -2.70 28.56 22.89
C SER A 411 -2.61 29.13 24.29
#